data_AF-A0A4Q8K321-F1
#
_entry.id   AF-A0A4Q8K321-F1
#
_cell.length_a   1.000
_cell.length_b   1.000
_cell.length_c   1.000
_cell.angle_alpha   90.00
_cell.angle_beta   90.00
_cell.angle_gamma   90.00
#
_symmetry.space_group_name_H-M   'P 1'
#
loop_
_entity.id
_entity.type
_entity.pdbx_description
1 polymer ?
#
loop_
_entity_poly.entity_id
_entity_poly.type
_entity_poly.pdbx_seq_one_letter_code
_entity_poly.pdbx_strand_id
1 'polypeptide(L)'
;MALVFLAALCAVASIITLPSESADSYRQESQGECTSPVCQETAQALLASMDFTVNPCQDFYRYACGGWIDSHPIPPEKSTYTAFDALIDEVADNVAGILTNATRESHTRPVRQSALFTNRVWMKKLETHEA
;
A
#
# COMPACT_ATOMS: atom_id res chain seq x y z
N MET A 1 -39.01 -51.61 -16.26
CA MET A 1 -38.24 -51.14 -15.08
C MET A 1 -36.79 -50.78 -15.44
N ALA A 2 -36.02 -51.65 -16.11
CA ALA A 2 -34.63 -51.35 -16.53
C ALA A 2 -34.47 -50.09 -17.41
N LEU A 3 -35.41 -49.82 -18.32
CA LEU A 3 -35.39 -48.63 -19.19
C LEU A 3 -35.56 -47.31 -18.42
N VAL A 4 -36.27 -47.33 -17.30
CA VAL A 4 -36.52 -46.13 -16.47
C VAL A 4 -35.26 -45.79 -15.66
N PHE A 5 -34.55 -46.81 -15.16
CA PHE A 5 -33.28 -46.63 -14.46
C PHE A 5 -32.16 -46.15 -15.40
N LEU A 6 -32.11 -46.65 -16.63
CA LEU A 6 -31.16 -46.19 -17.65
C LEU A 6 -31.40 -44.73 -18.02
N ALA A 7 -32.66 -44.32 -18.22
CA ALA A 7 -33.00 -42.92 -18.49
C ALA A 7 -32.66 -41.99 -17.30
N ALA A 8 -32.91 -42.45 -16.07
CA ALA A 8 -32.56 -41.70 -14.86
C ALA A 8 -31.04 -41.54 -14.69
N LEU A 9 -30.24 -42.59 -14.96
CA LEU A 9 -28.78 -42.52 -14.89
C LEU A 9 -28.20 -41.58 -15.95
N CYS A 10 -28.75 -41.59 -17.17
CA CYS A 10 -28.36 -40.63 -18.20
C CYS A 10 -28.72 -39.19 -17.83
N ALA A 11 -29.89 -38.96 -17.24
CA ALA A 11 -30.30 -37.62 -16.80
C ALA A 11 -29.42 -37.07 -15.67
N VAL A 12 -29.03 -37.93 -14.71
CA VAL A 12 -28.13 -37.55 -13.61
C VAL A 12 -26.70 -37.31 -14.11
N ALA A 13 -26.23 -38.11 -15.06
CA ALA A 13 -24.92 -37.91 -15.69
C ALA A 13 -24.83 -36.56 -16.42
N SER A 14 -25.90 -36.14 -17.11
CA SER A 14 -25.97 -34.83 -17.79
C SER A 14 -26.03 -33.63 -16.84
N ILE A 15 -26.46 -33.82 -15.59
CA ILE A 15 -26.47 -32.75 -14.57
C ILE A 15 -25.07 -32.60 -13.94
N ILE A 16 -24.29 -33.68 -13.83
CA ILE A 16 -22.96 -33.68 -13.19
C ILE A 16 -21.85 -33.21 -14.16
N THR A 17 -22.04 -33.32 -15.48
CA THR A 17 -21.06 -32.88 -16.49
C THR A 17 -21.27 -31.48 -17.02
N LEU A 18 -22.25 -30.71 -16.53
CA LEU A 18 -22.27 -29.28 -16.77
C LEU A 18 -21.02 -28.69 -16.11
N PRO A 19 -20.08 -28.10 -16.87
CA PRO A 19 -19.08 -27.25 -16.24
C PRO A 19 -19.87 -26.17 -15.51
N SER A 20 -19.61 -25.99 -14.21
CA SER A 20 -20.15 -24.86 -13.48
C SER A 20 -19.54 -23.59 -14.09
N GLU A 21 -20.21 -23.02 -15.09
CA GLU A 21 -19.96 -21.69 -15.61
C GLU A 21 -20.44 -20.67 -14.57
N SER A 22 -19.75 -20.60 -13.43
CA SER A 22 -19.99 -19.55 -12.43
C SER A 22 -18.75 -19.18 -11.63
N ALA A 23 -17.56 -19.34 -12.22
CA ALA A 23 -16.31 -18.82 -11.65
C ALA A 23 -15.39 -18.07 -12.64
N ASP A 24 -15.83 -17.78 -13.87
CA ASP A 24 -14.98 -17.10 -14.87
C ASP A 24 -15.67 -15.90 -15.56
N SER A 25 -16.54 -15.17 -14.85
CA SER A 25 -17.15 -13.92 -15.34
C SER A 25 -16.46 -12.65 -14.81
N TYR A 26 -15.28 -12.78 -14.18
CA TYR A 26 -14.43 -11.64 -13.81
C TYR A 26 -13.08 -11.63 -14.54
N ARG A 27 -12.78 -12.65 -15.35
CA ARG A 27 -11.65 -12.56 -16.26
C ARG A 27 -12.13 -11.93 -17.56
N GLN A 28 -11.58 -10.73 -17.81
CA GLN A 28 -11.30 -10.15 -19.12
C GLN A 28 -12.26 -9.06 -19.62
N GLU A 29 -11.99 -7.82 -19.21
CA GLU A 29 -12.06 -6.64 -20.09
C GLU A 29 -11.05 -5.57 -19.63
N SER A 30 -9.75 -5.87 -19.77
CA SER A 30 -8.67 -4.89 -20.01
C SER A 30 -7.40 -5.65 -20.41
N GLN A 31 -7.30 -6.04 -21.67
CA GLN A 31 -6.14 -6.79 -22.18
C GLN A 31 -4.95 -5.86 -22.44
N GLY A 32 -4.31 -5.41 -21.37
CA GLY A 32 -3.01 -4.78 -21.38
C GLY A 32 -2.54 -4.56 -19.94
N GLU A 33 -1.34 -5.06 -19.60
CA GLU A 33 -0.68 -4.66 -18.35
C GLU A 33 -0.53 -3.15 -18.32
N CYS A 34 -0.79 -2.54 -17.17
CA CYS A 34 -0.57 -1.10 -17.03
C CYS A 34 0.93 -0.80 -17.07
N THR A 35 1.36 -0.09 -18.11
CA THR A 35 2.76 0.33 -18.31
C THR A 35 2.97 1.82 -18.05
N SER A 36 1.98 2.51 -17.48
CA SER A 36 2.16 3.91 -17.09
C SER A 36 3.24 4.04 -16.01
N PRO A 37 3.98 5.17 -15.95
CA PRO A 37 4.98 5.39 -14.91
C PRO A 37 4.45 5.18 -13.50
N VAL A 38 3.23 5.66 -13.23
CA VAL A 38 2.55 5.50 -11.93
C VAL A 38 2.33 4.03 -11.58
N CYS A 39 1.93 3.20 -12.56
CA CYS A 39 1.77 1.77 -12.34
C CYS A 39 3.10 1.08 -12.05
N GLN A 40 4.17 1.46 -12.76
CA GLN A 40 5.50 0.91 -12.53
C GLN A 40 6.04 1.28 -11.15
N GLU A 41 5.94 2.55 -10.75
CA GLU A 41 6.36 3.04 -9.43
C GLU A 41 5.56 2.36 -8.32
N THR A 42 4.24 2.26 -8.48
CA THR A 42 3.36 1.59 -7.50
C THR A 42 3.69 0.11 -7.38
N ALA A 43 3.93 -0.58 -8.50
CA ALA A 43 4.32 -1.98 -8.50
C ALA A 43 5.69 -2.17 -7.81
N GLN A 44 6.66 -1.30 -8.07
CA GLN A 44 7.96 -1.35 -7.40
C GLN A 44 7.85 -1.15 -5.89
N ALA A 45 7.05 -0.18 -5.44
CA ALA A 45 6.82 0.07 -4.01
C ALA A 45 6.14 -1.13 -3.31
N LEU A 46 5.16 -1.75 -3.98
CA LEU A 46 4.51 -2.99 -3.50
C LEU A 46 5.53 -4.12 -3.37
N LEU A 47 6.29 -4.39 -4.43
CA LEU A 47 7.29 -5.47 -4.44
C LEU A 47 8.38 -5.26 -3.38
N ALA A 48 8.81 -4.02 -3.14
CA ALA A 48 9.78 -3.69 -2.11
C ALA A 48 9.25 -3.92 -0.67
N SER A 49 7.94 -3.85 -0.49
CA SER A 49 7.31 -4.08 0.82
C SER A 49 7.17 -5.57 1.16
N MET A 50 7.22 -6.45 0.16
CA MET A 50 6.97 -7.88 0.29
C MET A 50 8.23 -8.67 0.66
N ASP A 51 8.04 -9.79 1.37
CA ASP A 51 9.07 -10.79 1.66
C ASP A 51 8.72 -12.11 0.97
N PHE A 52 9.29 -12.32 -0.22
CA PHE A 52 9.05 -13.51 -1.04
C PHE A 52 9.64 -14.81 -0.46
N THR A 53 10.38 -14.75 0.65
CA THR A 53 10.90 -15.96 1.32
C THR A 53 9.85 -16.63 2.21
N VAL A 54 8.77 -15.93 2.52
CA VAL A 54 7.69 -16.41 3.39
C VAL A 54 6.55 -17.00 2.57
N ASN A 55 6.01 -18.14 3.01
CA ASN A 55 4.83 -18.72 2.37
C ASN A 55 3.57 -17.90 2.72
N PRO A 56 2.87 -17.30 1.74
CA PRO A 56 1.69 -16.47 2.00
C PRO A 56 0.53 -17.23 2.65
N CYS A 57 0.44 -18.55 2.45
CA CYS A 57 -0.60 -19.38 3.08
C CYS A 57 -0.32 -19.65 4.57
N GLN A 58 0.90 -19.35 5.06
CA GLN A 58 1.29 -19.54 6.45
C GLN A 58 1.31 -18.21 7.22
N ASP A 59 1.90 -17.17 6.64
CA ASP A 59 1.93 -15.82 7.22
C ASP A 59 1.83 -14.77 6.11
N PHE A 60 0.60 -14.40 5.77
CA PHE A 60 0.35 -13.39 4.74
C PHE A 60 0.84 -12.00 5.16
N TYR A 61 0.85 -11.69 6.47
CA TYR A 61 1.29 -10.38 6.95
C TYR A 61 2.78 -10.21 6.73
N ARG A 62 3.59 -11.21 7.11
CA ARG A 62 5.03 -11.17 6.85
C ARG A 62 5.35 -11.26 5.36
N TYR A 63 4.63 -12.07 4.58
CA TYR A 63 4.80 -12.09 3.12
C TYR A 63 4.51 -10.73 2.47
N ALA A 64 3.43 -10.06 2.87
CA ALA A 64 3.01 -8.80 2.24
C ALA A 64 3.81 -7.58 2.73
N CYS A 65 4.26 -7.58 3.99
CA CYS A 65 4.83 -6.40 4.65
C CYS A 65 6.26 -6.60 5.16
N GLY A 66 6.85 -7.79 5.07
CA GLY A 66 8.13 -8.13 5.68
C GLY A 66 9.28 -7.23 5.21
N GLY A 67 9.35 -6.94 3.91
CA GLY A 67 10.34 -6.01 3.36
C GLY A 67 10.16 -4.57 3.86
N TRP A 68 8.91 -4.13 4.06
CA TRP A 68 8.63 -2.82 4.66
C TRP A 68 9.08 -2.76 6.12
N ILE A 69 8.73 -3.78 6.92
CA ILE A 69 9.10 -3.88 8.33
C ILE A 69 10.62 -3.83 8.51
N ASP A 70 11.36 -4.54 7.66
CA ASP A 70 12.82 -4.63 7.76
C ASP A 70 13.50 -3.30 7.35
N SER A 71 12.90 -2.54 6.44
CA SER A 71 13.43 -1.24 5.99
C SER A 71 12.97 -0.05 6.85
N HIS A 72 11.94 -0.22 7.67
CA HIS A 72 11.34 0.83 8.50
C HIS A 72 11.36 0.43 9.99
N PRO A 73 12.55 0.33 10.62
CA PRO A 73 12.64 0.05 12.05
C PRO A 73 11.95 1.15 12.86
N ILE A 74 11.38 0.78 14.00
CA ILE A 74 10.70 1.73 14.90
C ILE A 74 11.75 2.73 15.42
N PRO A 75 11.59 4.04 15.15
CA PRO A 75 12.47 5.06 15.69
C PRO A 75 12.48 5.07 17.23
N PRO A 76 13.59 5.42 17.89
CA PRO A 76 13.73 5.33 19.35
C PRO A 76 12.71 6.18 20.13
N GLU A 77 12.18 7.23 19.51
CA GLU A 77 11.16 8.11 20.08
C GLU A 77 9.71 7.60 19.91
N LYS A 78 9.50 6.50 19.19
CA LYS A 78 8.18 5.91 18.92
C LYS A 78 8.06 4.53 19.54
N SER A 79 6.88 4.18 20.03
CA SER A 79 6.56 2.81 20.48
C SER A 79 6.07 1.90 19.36
N THR A 80 5.62 2.50 18.25
CA THR A 80 5.04 1.84 17.08
C THR A 80 5.42 2.64 15.84
N TYR A 81 5.59 1.95 14.71
CA TYR A 81 5.83 2.62 13.43
C TYR A 81 5.11 1.86 12.32
N THR A 82 4.24 2.57 11.63
CA THR A 82 3.36 2.05 10.57
C THR A 82 3.55 2.85 9.28
N ALA A 83 3.00 2.36 8.17
CA ALA A 83 3.00 3.10 6.92
C ALA A 83 2.32 4.49 7.05
N PHE A 84 1.35 4.65 7.96
CA PHE A 84 0.74 5.95 8.23
C PHE A 84 1.68 6.89 8.97
N ASP A 85 2.48 6.38 9.89
CA ASP A 85 3.49 7.19 10.59
C ASP A 85 4.53 7.70 9.60
N ALA A 86 5.01 6.83 8.69
CA ALA A 86 5.94 7.23 7.64
C ALA A 86 5.35 8.32 6.72
N LEU A 87 4.07 8.17 6.33
CA LEU A 87 3.37 9.18 5.55
C LEU A 87 3.20 10.50 6.31
N ILE A 88 2.86 10.45 7.61
CA ILE A 88 2.72 11.65 8.44
C ILE A 88 4.06 12.38 8.57
N ASP A 89 5.15 11.64 8.78
CA ASP A 89 6.50 12.19 8.84
C ASP A 89 6.84 12.89 7.50
N GLU A 90 6.62 12.22 6.35
CA GLU A 90 6.86 12.82 5.03
C GLU A 90 6.01 14.08 4.78
N VAL A 91 4.73 14.05 5.15
CA VAL A 91 3.85 15.22 5.02
C VAL A 91 4.33 16.36 5.92
N ALA A 92 4.75 16.06 7.15
CA ALA A 92 5.27 17.06 8.07
C ALA A 92 6.54 17.72 7.50
N ASP A 93 7.44 16.94 6.92
CA ASP A 93 8.67 17.40 6.27
C ASP A 93 8.36 18.31 5.07
N ASN A 94 7.43 17.90 4.21
CA ASN A 94 6.98 18.69 3.06
C ASN A 94 6.36 20.02 3.48
N VAL A 95 5.45 20.01 4.47
CA VAL A 95 4.84 21.23 5.01
C VAL A 95 5.89 22.13 5.64
N ALA A 96 6.87 21.57 6.32
CA ALA A 96 7.95 22.34 6.91
C ALA A 96 8.82 23.02 5.86
N GLY A 97 9.13 22.33 4.76
CA GLY A 97 9.82 22.91 3.61
C GLY A 97 9.06 24.11 3.03
N ILE A 98 7.76 23.95 2.82
CA ILE A 98 6.88 25.03 2.32
C ILE A 98 6.89 26.23 3.28
N LEU A 99 6.68 25.99 4.57
CA LEU A 99 6.62 27.04 5.60
C LEU A 99 7.98 27.73 5.80
N THR A 100 9.08 27.01 5.64
CA THR A 100 10.43 27.58 5.69
C THR A 100 10.65 28.52 4.50
N ASN A 101 10.23 28.14 3.29
CA ASN A 101 10.32 29.01 2.11
C ASN A 101 9.43 30.26 2.26
N ALA A 102 8.24 30.11 2.85
CA ALA A 102 7.32 31.21 3.13
C ALA A 102 7.89 32.28 4.09
N THR A 103 9.04 32.06 4.74
CA THR A 103 9.72 33.13 5.48
C THR A 103 10.36 34.18 4.57
N ARG A 104 10.58 33.86 3.28
CA ARG A 104 11.32 34.69 2.31
C ARG A 104 10.43 35.60 1.47
N GLU A 105 9.12 35.39 1.50
CA GLU A 105 8.12 36.12 0.70
C GLU A 105 7.09 36.85 1.58
N SER A 106 6.39 37.83 1.00
CA SER A 106 5.32 38.54 1.69
C SER A 106 4.02 37.76 1.65
N HIS A 107 3.66 37.11 2.76
CA HIS A 107 2.39 36.40 2.91
C HIS A 107 1.46 37.04 3.95
N THR A 108 0.22 36.54 4.01
CA THR A 108 -0.75 36.92 5.04
C THR A 108 -0.24 36.62 6.44
N ARG A 109 -0.73 37.37 7.44
CA ARG A 109 -0.29 37.25 8.83
C ARG A 109 -0.34 35.80 9.38
N PRO A 110 -1.38 34.99 9.11
CA PRO A 110 -1.41 33.59 9.57
C PRO A 110 -0.28 32.75 8.98
N VAL A 111 -0.02 32.85 7.67
CA VAL A 111 1.04 32.08 7.00
C VAL A 111 2.42 32.47 7.56
N ARG A 112 2.67 33.77 7.71
CA ARG A 112 3.94 34.27 8.28
C ARG A 112 4.16 33.80 9.73
N GLN A 113 3.11 33.77 10.55
CA GLN A 113 3.19 33.26 11.92
C GLN A 113 3.51 31.76 11.96
N SER A 114 2.84 30.96 11.13
CA SER A 114 3.13 29.52 11.00
C SER A 114 4.55 29.25 10.51
N ALA A 115 5.03 30.03 9.53
CA ALA A 115 6.40 29.96 9.02
C ALA A 115 7.45 30.24 10.11
N LEU A 116 7.27 31.32 10.88
CA LEU A 116 8.17 31.68 11.98
C LEU A 116 8.16 30.70 13.14
N PHE A 117 7.02 30.06 13.42
CA PHE A 117 6.92 29.00 14.41
C PHE A 117 7.67 27.75 13.95
N THR A 118 7.38 27.30 12.73
CA THR A 118 7.99 26.12 12.12
C THR A 118 9.50 26.27 12.06
N ASN A 119 10.02 27.38 11.52
CA ASN A 119 11.47 27.62 11.43
C ASN A 119 12.19 27.55 12.79
N ARG A 120 11.54 27.96 13.88
CA ARG A 120 12.13 27.85 15.23
C ARG A 120 12.16 26.41 15.76
N VAL A 121 11.11 25.64 15.52
CA VAL A 121 10.98 24.25 16.02
C VAL A 121 11.79 23.29 15.16
N TRP A 122 11.75 23.44 13.84
CA TRP A 122 12.37 22.55 12.87
C TRP A 122 13.90 22.65 12.85
N MET A 123 14.47 23.85 12.94
CA MET A 123 15.92 24.03 13.02
C MET A 123 16.51 23.29 14.23
N LYS A 124 15.76 23.26 15.35
CA LYS A 124 16.16 22.52 16.55
C LYS A 124 16.13 21.00 16.33
N LYS A 125 15.23 20.47 15.49
CA LYS A 125 15.17 19.04 15.15
C LYS A 125 16.37 18.63 14.29
N LEU A 126 16.77 19.45 13.32
CA LEU A 126 17.95 19.18 12.48
C LEU A 126 19.24 19.11 13.30
N GLU A 127 19.43 20.01 14.27
CA GLU A 127 20.57 20.00 15.19
C GLU A 127 20.66 18.71 16.03
N THR A 128 19.53 18.06 16.32
CA THR A 128 19.50 16.82 17.12
C THR A 128 19.71 15.54 16.30
N HIS A 129 19.60 15.59 14.96
CA HIS A 129 19.83 14.43 14.09
C HIS A 129 21.28 14.36 13.56
N GLU A 130 22.08 15.41 13.72
CA GLU A 130 23.50 15.48 13.31
C GLU A 130 24.49 15.14 14.46
N ALA A 131 24.01 14.86 15.67
CA ALA A 131 24.81 14.55 16.87
C ALA A 131 24.63 13.09 17.31
#